data_AF-A0A9W8PKR7-F1
#
_entry.id   AF-A0A9W8PKR7-F1
#
_cell.length_a   1.000
_cell.length_b   1.000
_cell.length_c   1.000
_cell.angle_alpha   90.00
_cell.angle_beta   90.00
_cell.angle_gamma   90.00
#
_symmetry.space_group_name_H-M   'P 1'
#
loop_
_entity.id
_entity.type
_entity.pdbx_description
1 polymer ?
#
loop_
_entity_poly.entity_id
_entity_poly.type
_entity_poly.pdbx_seq_one_letter_code
_entity_poly.pdbx_strand_id
1 'polypeptide(L)'
;MAPENLDQTTDKVPLTMVVQSFEEQLRQYRESLNPRFSDNDNLKSHALVAEVLLYEIALSDQPSATNYLPLTDRLQLLWSCLRSLKTFFDLRFDHRELERPRFLCMSATEFVYTVIAGIKIVTLQLPGWNLVNVHGELDVVEVMSQQAQDLDIIVQRRKHGNMLGTATPAGIPTPPPPPDPFERLVRQLKNVRDLVRAERQRLLAGAGNSDLVNFSQEFLLDDSGTDFWQAAATRGYNVWHIIGDPSVLNESS
;
A
#
# COMPACT_ATOMS: atom_id res chain seq x y z
N MET A 1 -22.02 -5.49 56.62
CA MET A 1 -21.49 -4.90 55.38
C MET A 1 -20.38 -5.81 54.90
N ALA A 2 -20.70 -6.73 53.99
CA ALA A 2 -19.70 -7.49 53.25
C ALA A 2 -19.62 -6.83 51.85
N PRO A 3 -18.42 -6.49 51.35
CA PRO A 3 -18.28 -6.01 49.98
C PRO A 3 -18.43 -7.20 49.03
N GLU A 4 -19.41 -7.11 48.13
CA GLU A 4 -19.56 -8.03 47.00
C GLU A 4 -18.34 -7.92 46.08
N ASN A 5 -17.65 -9.05 45.90
CA ASN A 5 -16.67 -9.24 44.84
C ASN A 5 -17.40 -9.20 43.49
N LEU A 6 -17.47 -8.02 42.89
CA LEU A 6 -17.76 -7.81 41.47
C LEU A 6 -16.49 -8.05 40.65
N ASP A 7 -15.89 -9.23 40.77
CA ASP A 7 -15.04 -9.75 39.70
C ASP A 7 -15.97 -10.31 38.63
N GLN A 8 -16.54 -9.40 37.84
CA GLN A 8 -17.12 -9.73 36.55
C GLN A 8 -16.00 -10.28 35.68
N THR A 9 -15.86 -11.60 35.67
CA THR A 9 -15.18 -12.35 34.61
C THR A 9 -15.87 -12.02 33.30
N THR A 10 -15.40 -10.95 32.65
CA THR A 10 -15.73 -10.69 31.26
C THR A 10 -15.09 -11.84 30.49
N ASP A 11 -15.89 -12.82 30.07
CA ASP A 11 -15.42 -13.89 29.18
C ASP A 11 -14.91 -13.25 27.89
N LYS A 12 -13.59 -13.07 27.83
CA LYS A 12 -12.93 -12.47 26.66
C LYS A 12 -12.89 -13.55 25.58
N VAL A 13 -13.67 -13.35 24.52
CA VAL A 13 -13.67 -14.22 23.35
C VAL A 13 -12.23 -14.37 22.83
N PRO A 14 -11.73 -15.59 22.59
CA PRO A 14 -10.39 -15.81 22.07
C PRO A 14 -10.20 -15.08 20.73
N LEU A 15 -9.06 -14.38 20.59
CA LEU A 15 -8.73 -13.63 19.36
C LEU A 15 -8.81 -14.50 18.11
N THR A 16 -8.39 -15.76 18.20
CA THR A 16 -8.47 -16.73 17.09
C THR A 16 -9.90 -16.97 16.62
N MET A 17 -10.87 -17.03 17.54
CA MET A 17 -12.29 -17.17 17.20
C MET A 17 -12.84 -15.92 16.52
N VAL A 18 -12.39 -14.73 16.95
CA VAL A 18 -12.73 -13.46 16.30
C VAL A 18 -12.18 -13.42 14.88
N VAL A 19 -10.92 -13.80 14.68
CA VAL A 19 -10.29 -13.85 13.35
C VAL A 19 -11.04 -14.80 12.43
N GLN A 20 -11.30 -16.03 12.86
CA GLN A 20 -12.04 -17.02 12.07
C GLN A 20 -13.43 -16.53 11.66
N SER A 21 -14.13 -15.83 12.55
CA SER A 21 -15.43 -15.22 12.23
C SER A 21 -15.33 -14.18 11.13
N PHE A 22 -14.30 -13.33 11.16
CA PHE A 22 -14.07 -12.34 10.10
C PHE A 22 -13.61 -12.97 8.78
N GLU A 23 -12.76 -14.01 8.82
CA GLU A 23 -12.39 -14.79 7.64
C GLU A 23 -13.64 -15.36 6.96
N GLU A 24 -14.54 -15.94 7.75
CA GLU A 24 -15.80 -16.50 7.27
C GLU A 24 -16.71 -15.42 6.67
N GLN A 25 -16.82 -14.26 7.31
CA GLN A 25 -17.60 -13.13 6.76
C GLN A 25 -17.02 -12.61 5.44
N LEU A 26 -15.69 -12.53 5.32
CA LEU A 26 -15.03 -12.12 4.06
C LEU A 26 -15.25 -13.15 2.95
N ARG A 27 -15.20 -14.44 3.30
CA ARG A 27 -15.51 -15.54 2.37
C ARG A 27 -16.95 -15.48 1.89
N GLN A 28 -17.91 -15.36 2.81
CA GLN A 28 -19.32 -15.22 2.49
C GLN A 28 -19.61 -13.98 1.64
N TYR A 29 -18.96 -12.85 1.95
CA TYR A 29 -19.04 -11.65 1.13
C TYR A 29 -18.62 -11.94 -0.32
N ARG A 30 -17.46 -12.56 -0.53
CA ARG A 30 -16.95 -12.92 -1.87
C ARG A 30 -17.89 -13.86 -2.61
N GLU A 31 -18.43 -14.87 -1.92
CA GLU A 31 -19.39 -15.84 -2.49
C GLU A 31 -20.75 -15.21 -2.80
N SER A 32 -21.16 -14.18 -2.04
CA SER A 32 -22.42 -13.47 -2.25
C SER A 32 -22.38 -12.46 -3.40
N LEU A 33 -21.19 -12.14 -3.93
CA LEU A 33 -21.05 -11.19 -5.02
C LEU A 33 -21.73 -11.71 -6.29
N ASN A 34 -22.54 -10.86 -6.90
CA ASN A 34 -23.14 -11.14 -8.20
C ASN A 34 -22.01 -11.41 -9.24
N PRO A 35 -22.17 -12.38 -10.16
CA PRO A 35 -21.19 -12.65 -11.22
C PRO A 35 -20.78 -11.43 -12.05
N ARG A 36 -21.60 -10.38 -12.10
CA ARG A 36 -21.24 -9.10 -12.75
C ARG A 36 -20.12 -8.32 -12.03
N PHE A 37 -19.92 -8.59 -10.74
CA PHE A 37 -18.94 -7.92 -9.89
C PHE A 37 -17.79 -8.84 -9.46
N SER A 38 -17.86 -10.14 -9.77
CA SER A 38 -16.82 -11.11 -9.42
C SER A 38 -15.47 -10.79 -10.07
N ASP A 39 -15.49 -10.14 -11.24
CA ASP A 39 -14.29 -9.74 -11.97
C ASP A 39 -13.88 -8.28 -11.73
N ASN A 40 -14.47 -7.61 -10.73
CA ASN A 40 -14.09 -6.23 -10.43
C ASN A 40 -12.83 -6.19 -9.55
N ASP A 41 -11.71 -5.79 -10.13
CA ASP A 41 -10.42 -5.77 -9.43
C ASP A 41 -10.36 -4.78 -8.25
N ASN A 42 -11.18 -3.72 -8.24
CA ASN A 42 -11.27 -2.85 -7.05
C ASN A 42 -11.90 -3.60 -5.88
N LEU A 43 -13.01 -4.31 -6.12
CA LEU A 43 -13.67 -5.06 -5.05
C LEU A 43 -12.77 -6.18 -4.52
N LYS A 44 -12.06 -6.87 -5.43
CA LYS A 44 -11.03 -7.85 -5.04
C LYS A 44 -9.92 -7.19 -4.21
N SER A 45 -9.42 -6.03 -4.65
CA SER A 45 -8.38 -5.28 -3.93
C SER A 45 -8.82 -4.88 -2.53
N HIS A 46 -10.02 -4.32 -2.36
CA HIS A 46 -10.58 -3.98 -1.05
C HIS A 46 -10.74 -5.20 -0.14
N ALA A 47 -11.20 -6.33 -0.67
CA ALA A 47 -11.31 -7.56 0.09
C ALA A 47 -9.94 -8.08 0.56
N LEU A 48 -8.90 -7.96 -0.29
CA LEU A 48 -7.53 -8.33 0.08
C LEU A 48 -6.95 -7.39 1.14
N VAL A 49 -7.22 -6.08 1.04
CA VAL A 49 -6.81 -5.10 2.08
C VAL A 49 -7.49 -5.41 3.42
N ALA A 50 -8.75 -5.81 3.41
CA ALA A 50 -9.46 -6.24 4.63
C ALA A 50 -8.83 -7.50 5.26
N GLU A 51 -8.37 -8.47 4.45
CA GLU A 51 -7.61 -9.62 4.95
C GLU A 51 -6.26 -9.20 5.56
N VAL A 52 -5.54 -8.29 4.90
CA VAL A 52 -4.28 -7.74 5.45
C VAL A 52 -4.50 -7.08 6.81
N LEU A 53 -5.54 -6.24 6.93
CA LEU A 53 -5.93 -5.60 8.20
C LEU A 53 -6.27 -6.64 9.28
N LEU A 54 -7.00 -7.69 8.91
CA LEU A 54 -7.37 -8.76 9.83
C LEU A 54 -6.14 -9.49 10.37
N TYR A 55 -5.15 -9.76 9.51
CA TYR A 55 -3.95 -10.50 9.88
C TYR A 55 -2.83 -9.62 10.44
N GLU A 56 -2.87 -8.29 10.26
CA GLU A 56 -1.89 -7.34 10.81
C GLU A 56 -1.82 -7.40 12.35
N ILE A 57 -2.87 -7.88 13.02
CA ILE A 57 -2.84 -8.12 14.47
C ILE A 57 -1.64 -8.98 14.90
N ALA A 58 -1.15 -9.88 14.04
CA ALA A 58 0.00 -10.74 14.31
C ALA A 58 1.36 -10.02 14.19
N LEU A 59 1.39 -8.83 13.57
CA LEU A 59 2.56 -7.96 13.48
C LEU A 59 2.80 -7.12 14.73
N SER A 60 1.81 -7.00 15.61
CA SER A 60 1.97 -6.26 16.86
C SER A 60 2.80 -7.06 17.86
N ASP A 61 3.87 -6.44 18.38
CA ASP A 61 4.68 -7.00 19.48
C ASP A 61 4.10 -6.71 20.87
N GLN A 62 2.99 -5.97 20.96
CA GLN A 62 2.34 -5.62 22.21
C GLN A 62 1.78 -6.89 22.88
N PRO A 63 2.33 -7.31 24.04
CA PRO A 63 1.71 -8.35 24.86
C PRO A 63 0.56 -7.69 25.61
N SER A 64 -0.54 -7.37 24.93
CA SER A 64 -1.76 -7.05 25.64
C SER A 64 -2.13 -8.31 26.44
N ALA A 65 -2.48 -8.16 27.72
CA ALA A 65 -2.81 -9.27 28.63
C ALA A 65 -4.01 -10.14 28.15
N THR A 66 -4.57 -9.80 26.99
CA THR A 66 -5.68 -10.43 26.27
C THR A 66 -5.27 -11.15 24.98
N ASN A 67 -4.03 -10.97 24.49
CA ASN A 67 -3.51 -11.53 23.23
C ASN A 67 -2.45 -12.61 23.47
N TYR A 68 -2.73 -13.61 24.31
CA TYR A 68 -1.90 -14.82 24.31
C TYR A 68 -2.18 -15.62 23.03
N LEU A 69 -1.62 -15.17 21.90
CA LEU A 69 -1.66 -15.91 20.65
C LEU A 69 -0.48 -16.89 20.65
N PRO A 70 -0.71 -18.22 20.62
CA PRO A 70 0.35 -19.20 20.50
C PRO A 70 1.25 -18.89 19.31
N LEU A 71 2.56 -19.14 19.42
CA LEU A 71 3.54 -18.83 18.36
C LEU A 71 3.13 -19.45 17.02
N THR A 72 2.63 -20.70 17.04
CA THR A 72 2.13 -21.39 15.84
C THR A 72 1.00 -20.63 15.15
N ASP A 73 0.01 -20.17 15.93
CA ASP A 73 -1.14 -19.42 15.41
C ASP A 73 -0.67 -18.05 14.89
N ARG A 74 0.27 -17.39 15.59
CA ARG A 74 0.89 -16.14 15.12
C ARG A 74 1.59 -16.34 13.78
N LEU A 75 2.37 -17.40 13.63
CA LEU A 75 3.05 -17.72 12.38
C LEU A 75 2.05 -17.98 11.25
N GLN A 76 0.95 -18.70 11.52
CA GLN A 76 -0.10 -18.93 10.54
C GLN A 76 -0.73 -17.62 10.05
N LEU A 77 -1.09 -16.71 10.96
CA LEU A 77 -1.63 -15.39 10.59
C LEU A 77 -0.63 -14.56 9.79
N LEU A 78 0.65 -14.58 10.15
CA LEU A 78 1.70 -13.88 9.40
C LEU A 78 1.84 -14.43 7.96
N TRP A 79 1.78 -15.76 7.78
CA TRP A 79 1.77 -16.37 6.44
C TRP A 79 0.51 -16.02 5.65
N SER A 80 -0.66 -15.97 6.28
CA SER A 80 -1.90 -15.52 5.63
C SER A 80 -1.80 -14.05 5.21
N CYS A 81 -1.23 -13.19 6.05
CA CYS A 81 -1.00 -11.78 5.73
C CYS A 81 -0.06 -11.63 4.52
N LEU A 82 1.06 -12.36 4.52
CA LEU A 82 2.04 -12.37 3.42
C LEU A 82 1.41 -12.78 2.08
N ARG A 83 0.58 -13.83 2.07
CA ARG A 83 -0.12 -14.30 0.87
C ARG A 83 -1.18 -13.32 0.39
N SER A 84 -1.90 -12.68 1.32
CA SER A 84 -2.90 -11.66 1.01
C SER A 84 -2.24 -10.43 0.35
N LEU A 85 -1.09 -9.99 0.89
CA LEU A 85 -0.28 -8.94 0.29
C LEU A 85 0.26 -9.32 -1.09
N LYS A 86 0.80 -10.53 -1.25
CA LYS A 86 1.27 -11.03 -2.54
C LYS A 86 0.15 -10.96 -3.58
N THR A 87 -1.02 -11.52 -3.24
CA THR A 87 -2.18 -11.52 -4.14
C THR A 87 -2.66 -10.12 -4.47
N PHE A 88 -2.63 -9.20 -3.50
CA PHE A 88 -2.95 -7.79 -3.71
C PHE A 88 -1.99 -7.13 -4.71
N PHE A 89 -0.68 -7.33 -4.55
CA PHE A 89 0.30 -6.76 -5.47
C PHE A 89 0.22 -7.39 -6.86
N ASP A 90 0.07 -8.71 -6.95
CA ASP A 90 -0.11 -9.41 -8.23
C ASP A 90 -1.34 -8.83 -8.97
N LEU A 91 -2.49 -8.73 -8.30
CA LEU A 91 -3.70 -8.10 -8.86
C LEU A 91 -3.46 -6.66 -9.33
N ARG A 92 -2.78 -5.86 -8.51
CA ARG A 92 -2.53 -4.43 -8.77
C ARG A 92 -1.61 -4.18 -9.96
N PHE A 93 -0.68 -5.10 -10.26
CA PHE A 93 0.28 -4.96 -11.35
C PHE A 93 -0.01 -5.83 -12.58
N ASP A 94 -0.96 -6.77 -12.50
CA ASP A 94 -1.43 -7.57 -13.64
C ASP A 94 -2.23 -6.71 -14.64
N HIS A 95 -3.10 -5.82 -14.12
CA HIS A 95 -3.95 -4.94 -14.94
C HIS A 95 -3.52 -3.47 -14.79
N ARG A 96 -2.35 -3.11 -15.35
CA ARG A 96 -1.81 -1.73 -15.29
C ARG A 96 -2.66 -0.75 -16.10
N GLU A 97 -3.78 -0.29 -15.57
CA GLU A 97 -4.61 0.77 -16.17
C GLU A 97 -3.97 2.17 -15.96
N LEU A 98 -2.83 2.42 -16.59
CA LEU A 98 -2.13 3.72 -16.57
C LEU A 98 -2.93 4.84 -17.27
N GLU A 99 -4.04 4.51 -17.93
CA GLU A 99 -4.86 5.40 -18.75
C GLU A 99 -6.16 5.85 -18.07
N ARG A 100 -6.55 5.25 -16.94
CA ARG A 100 -7.78 5.63 -16.22
C ARG A 100 -7.48 6.25 -14.84
N PRO A 101 -7.51 7.58 -14.70
CA PRO A 101 -7.15 8.27 -13.45
C PRO A 101 -8.15 8.07 -12.29
N ARG A 102 -9.29 7.39 -12.50
CA ARG A 102 -10.32 7.18 -11.46
C ARG A 102 -9.86 6.26 -10.32
N PHE A 103 -8.81 5.48 -10.54
CA PHE A 103 -8.33 4.48 -9.58
C PHE A 103 -7.35 5.04 -8.54
N LEU A 104 -6.74 6.21 -8.78
CA LEU A 104 -5.51 6.58 -8.07
C LEU A 104 -5.72 7.04 -6.61
N CYS A 105 -6.82 7.70 -6.23
CA CYS A 105 -6.92 8.26 -4.88
C CYS A 105 -7.37 7.24 -3.80
N MET A 106 -8.35 6.37 -4.10
CA MET A 106 -8.73 5.30 -3.17
C MET A 106 -7.69 4.17 -3.15
N SER A 107 -7.12 3.83 -4.32
CA SER A 107 -6.03 2.83 -4.41
C SER A 107 -4.72 3.29 -3.76
N ALA A 108 -4.39 4.60 -3.77
CA ALA A 108 -3.11 5.05 -3.24
C ALA A 108 -2.97 4.84 -1.74
N THR A 109 -3.99 5.14 -0.94
CA THR A 109 -3.93 4.93 0.52
C THR A 109 -3.81 3.46 0.86
N GLU A 110 -4.59 2.61 0.19
CA GLU A 110 -4.54 1.15 0.37
C GLU A 110 -3.21 0.56 -0.09
N PHE A 111 -2.65 1.09 -1.18
CA PHE A 111 -1.32 0.73 -1.65
C PHE A 111 -0.25 1.13 -0.63
N VAL A 112 -0.27 2.35 -0.10
CA VAL A 112 0.68 2.80 0.93
C VAL A 112 0.58 1.92 2.16
N TYR A 113 -0.64 1.65 2.61
CA TYR A 113 -0.89 0.77 3.76
C TYR A 113 -0.34 -0.65 3.54
N THR A 114 -0.65 -1.28 2.41
CA THR A 114 -0.18 -2.63 2.08
C THR A 114 1.35 -2.68 1.88
N VAL A 115 1.95 -1.62 1.34
CA VAL A 115 3.42 -1.49 1.28
C VAL A 115 4.02 -1.44 2.67
N ILE A 116 3.46 -0.66 3.60
CA ILE A 116 3.94 -0.61 4.99
C ILE A 116 3.82 -1.98 5.66
N ALA A 117 2.66 -2.63 5.55
CA ALA A 117 2.45 -3.97 6.09
C ALA A 117 3.44 -4.98 5.48
N GLY A 118 3.68 -4.90 4.17
CA GLY A 118 4.68 -5.69 3.47
C GLY A 118 6.08 -5.47 4.02
N ILE A 119 6.52 -4.22 4.19
CA ILE A 119 7.82 -3.90 4.79
C ILE A 119 7.92 -4.54 6.18
N LYS A 120 6.92 -4.31 7.05
CA LYS A 120 6.90 -4.88 8.41
C LYS A 120 7.07 -6.41 8.39
N ILE A 121 6.34 -7.12 7.53
CA ILE A 121 6.42 -8.59 7.42
C ILE A 121 7.79 -9.06 6.96
N VAL A 122 8.36 -8.41 5.92
CA VAL A 122 9.63 -8.84 5.36
C VAL A 122 10.83 -8.44 6.24
N THR A 123 10.64 -7.52 7.19
CA THR A 123 11.67 -7.16 8.17
C THR A 123 11.47 -7.82 9.55
N LEU A 124 10.35 -8.52 9.76
CA LEU A 124 10.01 -9.11 11.05
C LEU A 124 11.01 -10.20 11.44
N GLN A 125 11.56 -10.13 12.65
CA GLN A 125 12.41 -11.17 13.22
C GLN A 125 11.64 -11.89 14.33
N LEU A 126 11.28 -13.15 14.08
CA LEU A 126 10.52 -13.98 15.00
C LEU A 126 11.01 -15.43 14.92
N PRO A 127 11.05 -16.21 16.02
CA PRO A 127 11.38 -17.63 15.97
C PRO A 127 10.46 -18.39 15.00
N GLY A 128 11.04 -19.18 14.10
CA GLY A 128 10.30 -19.92 13.07
C GLY A 128 9.91 -19.10 11.83
N TRP A 129 10.16 -17.79 11.82
CA TRP A 129 9.92 -16.93 10.65
C TRP A 129 11.17 -16.88 9.76
N ASN A 130 11.14 -17.61 8.64
CA ASN A 130 12.27 -17.72 7.73
C ASN A 130 12.26 -16.60 6.69
N LEU A 131 13.12 -15.59 6.87
CA LEU A 131 13.21 -14.43 5.97
C LEU A 131 13.57 -14.79 4.53
N VAL A 132 14.33 -15.85 4.27
CA VAL A 132 14.65 -16.29 2.90
C VAL A 132 13.39 -16.70 2.16
N ASN A 133 12.54 -17.50 2.81
CA ASN A 133 11.27 -17.93 2.22
C ASN A 133 10.29 -16.76 2.08
N VAL A 134 10.23 -15.89 3.08
CA VAL A 134 9.36 -14.69 3.08
C VAL A 134 9.71 -13.76 1.92
N HIS A 135 11.00 -13.50 1.70
CA HIS A 135 11.48 -12.71 0.57
C HIS A 135 11.32 -13.41 -0.79
N GLY A 136 11.26 -14.74 -0.81
CA GLY A 136 10.93 -15.51 -2.02
C GLY A 136 9.45 -15.43 -2.38
N GLU A 137 8.57 -15.33 -1.37
CA GLU A 137 7.12 -15.22 -1.56
C GLU A 137 6.72 -13.79 -1.98
N LEU A 138 7.27 -12.78 -1.31
CA LEU A 138 6.99 -11.36 -1.55
C LEU A 138 8.29 -10.54 -1.68
N ASP A 139 8.50 -9.98 -2.86
CA ASP A 139 9.56 -9.00 -3.10
C ASP A 139 9.01 -7.57 -3.09
N VAL A 140 8.98 -6.96 -1.90
CA VAL A 140 8.52 -5.57 -1.71
C VAL A 140 9.40 -4.57 -2.46
N VAL A 141 10.69 -4.89 -2.69
CA VAL A 141 11.60 -4.03 -3.44
C VAL A 141 11.22 -3.99 -4.92
N GLU A 142 10.80 -5.13 -5.47
CA GLU A 142 10.27 -5.21 -6.84
C GLU A 142 8.94 -4.46 -6.96
N VAL A 143 8.01 -4.68 -6.02
CA VAL A 143 6.72 -3.95 -5.94
C VAL A 143 6.91 -2.44 -5.99
N MET A 144 7.82 -1.89 -5.17
CA MET A 144 8.11 -0.46 -5.18
C MET A 144 8.79 0.00 -6.48
N SER A 145 9.61 -0.86 -7.10
CA SER A 145 10.24 -0.56 -8.39
C SER A 145 9.19 -0.47 -9.51
N GLN A 146 8.24 -1.39 -9.55
CA GLN A 146 7.14 -1.39 -10.51
C GLN A 146 6.27 -0.15 -10.36
N GLN A 147 5.88 0.19 -9.13
CA GLN A 147 5.12 1.41 -8.89
C GLN A 147 5.92 2.68 -9.24
N ALA A 148 7.23 2.72 -8.98
CA ALA A 148 8.07 3.85 -9.37
C ALA A 148 8.15 4.00 -10.89
N GLN A 149 8.24 2.88 -11.62
CA GLN A 149 8.23 2.86 -13.08
C GLN A 149 6.90 3.36 -13.66
N ASP A 150 5.77 2.91 -13.11
CA ASP A 150 4.43 3.35 -13.52
C ASP A 150 4.27 4.87 -13.34
N LEU A 151 4.73 5.40 -12.21
CA LEU A 151 4.74 6.84 -11.94
C LEU A 151 5.71 7.61 -12.86
N ASP A 152 6.89 7.07 -13.14
CA ASP A 152 7.83 7.66 -14.10
C ASP A 152 7.18 7.76 -15.49
N ILE A 153 6.46 6.74 -15.96
CA ILE A 153 5.72 6.78 -17.23
C ILE A 153 4.69 7.90 -17.22
N ILE A 154 3.93 8.06 -16.13
CA ILE A 154 2.94 9.14 -15.98
C ILE A 154 3.63 10.51 -16.04
N VAL A 155 4.72 10.71 -15.29
CA VAL A 155 5.51 11.95 -15.32
C VAL A 155 5.99 12.25 -16.74
N GLN A 156 6.54 11.27 -17.45
CA GLN A 156 7.01 11.46 -18.82
C GLN A 156 5.85 11.83 -19.74
N ARG A 157 4.71 11.13 -19.67
CA ARG A 157 3.52 11.46 -20.48
C ARG A 157 3.06 12.91 -20.23
N ARG A 158 3.07 13.36 -18.98
CA ARG A 158 2.67 14.74 -18.61
C ARG A 158 3.64 15.81 -19.10
N LYS A 159 4.95 15.51 -19.15
CA LYS A 159 5.98 16.38 -19.74
C LYS A 159 5.79 16.53 -21.25
N HIS A 160 5.52 15.42 -21.95
CA HIS A 160 5.35 15.43 -23.40
C HIS A 160 3.97 15.96 -23.85
N GLY A 161 2.91 15.79 -23.04
CA GLY A 161 1.54 16.24 -23.31
C GLY A 161 1.23 17.71 -22.99
N ASN A 162 2.25 18.53 -22.69
CA ASN A 162 2.17 19.98 -22.46
C ASN A 162 1.06 20.44 -21.50
N MET A 163 1.21 20.09 -20.22
CA MET A 163 0.14 20.21 -19.23
C MET A 163 0.49 21.03 -17.98
N LEU A 164 1.69 21.61 -17.96
CA LEU A 164 2.10 22.59 -16.93
C LEU A 164 2.22 24.02 -17.49
N GLY A 165 1.96 24.21 -18.78
CA GLY A 165 1.87 25.52 -19.42
C GLY A 165 0.47 25.71 -19.98
N THR A 166 -0.37 26.47 -19.28
CA THR A 166 -1.45 27.16 -19.98
C THR A 166 -0.85 27.91 -21.16
N ALA A 167 -1.41 27.74 -22.37
CA ALA A 167 -1.06 28.59 -23.51
C ALA A 167 -1.33 30.04 -23.09
N THR A 168 -0.27 30.75 -22.70
CA THR A 168 -0.37 32.13 -22.25
C THR A 168 -0.43 32.97 -23.52
N PRO A 169 -1.39 33.92 -23.63
CA PRO A 169 -1.34 34.93 -24.69
C PRO A 169 0.05 35.57 -24.70
N ALA A 170 0.65 35.67 -25.89
CA ALA A 170 2.03 36.10 -26.07
C ALA A 170 2.34 37.39 -25.28
N GLY A 171 3.36 37.35 -24.41
CA GLY A 171 4.02 38.57 -23.93
C GLY A 171 4.36 38.69 -22.44
N ILE A 172 3.99 37.74 -21.57
CA ILE A 172 4.37 37.81 -20.14
C ILE A 172 5.33 36.65 -19.81
N PRO A 173 6.52 36.89 -19.24
CA PRO A 173 7.39 35.83 -18.76
C PRO A 173 6.70 35.12 -17.59
N THR A 174 6.20 33.92 -17.82
CA THR A 174 5.62 33.09 -16.77
C THR A 174 6.73 32.60 -15.83
N PRO A 175 6.51 32.62 -14.50
CA PRO A 175 7.39 31.92 -13.58
C PRO A 175 7.49 30.44 -13.98
N PRO A 176 8.63 29.77 -13.73
CA PRO A 176 8.78 28.36 -14.07
C PRO A 176 7.66 27.55 -13.42
N PRO A 177 7.06 26.59 -14.16
CA PRO A 177 6.02 25.75 -13.59
C PRO A 177 6.56 25.02 -12.35
N PRO A 178 5.73 24.83 -11.31
CA PRO A 178 6.15 24.08 -10.14
C PRO A 178 6.57 22.65 -10.55
N PRO A 179 7.53 22.03 -9.84
CA PRO A 179 7.95 20.66 -10.10
C PRO A 179 6.77 19.70 -10.03
N ASP A 180 6.73 18.69 -10.91
CA ASP A 180 5.62 17.74 -10.96
C ASP A 180 5.56 16.95 -9.63
N PRO A 181 4.41 16.93 -8.93
CA PRO A 181 4.27 16.20 -7.66
C PRO A 181 4.62 14.71 -7.77
N PHE A 182 4.40 14.09 -8.93
CA PHE A 182 4.73 12.68 -9.15
C PHE A 182 6.23 12.46 -9.27
N GLU A 183 7.03 13.45 -9.69
CA GLU A 183 8.50 13.34 -9.66
C GLU A 183 9.02 13.21 -8.23
N ARG A 184 8.43 13.99 -7.32
CA ARG A 184 8.77 13.90 -5.90
C ARG A 184 8.36 12.55 -5.33
N LEU A 185 7.16 12.08 -5.65
CA LEU A 185 6.67 10.78 -5.21
C LEU A 185 7.54 9.62 -5.73
N VAL A 186 7.97 9.66 -7.00
CA VAL A 186 8.91 8.70 -7.56
C VAL A 186 10.22 8.68 -6.77
N ARG A 187 10.77 9.86 -6.46
CA ARG A 187 12.02 9.97 -5.69
C ARG A 187 11.87 9.39 -4.30
N GLN A 188 10.79 9.72 -3.60
CA GLN A 188 10.48 9.19 -2.27
C GLN A 188 10.35 7.66 -2.31
N LEU A 189 9.60 7.12 -3.28
CA LEU A 189 9.42 5.68 -3.43
C LEU A 189 10.74 4.96 -3.73
N LYS A 190 11.60 5.53 -4.59
CA LYS A 190 12.95 4.98 -4.86
C LYS A 190 13.83 5.00 -3.61
N ASN A 191 13.79 6.07 -2.82
CA ASN A 191 14.54 6.16 -1.57
C ASN A 191 14.10 5.09 -0.56
N VAL A 192 12.79 4.96 -0.33
CA VAL A 192 12.23 3.95 0.59
C VAL A 192 12.57 2.54 0.11
N ARG A 193 12.44 2.27 -1.19
CA ARG A 193 12.87 1.00 -1.79
C ARG A 193 14.33 0.68 -1.51
N ASP A 194 15.21 1.66 -1.68
CA ASP A 194 16.65 1.44 -1.50
C ASP A 194 16.99 1.22 -0.02
N LEU A 195 16.28 1.88 0.91
CA LEU A 195 16.34 1.59 2.35
C LEU A 195 15.88 0.16 2.67
N VAL A 196 14.73 -0.27 2.15
CA VAL A 196 14.19 -1.63 2.35
C VAL A 196 15.14 -2.68 1.76
N ARG A 197 15.78 -2.40 0.61
CA ARG A 197 16.78 -3.29 0.01
C ARG A 197 18.00 -3.43 0.91
N ALA A 198 18.53 -2.32 1.43
CA ALA A 198 19.67 -2.33 2.34
C ALA A 198 19.33 -3.10 3.64
N GLU A 199 18.14 -2.88 4.17
CA GLU A 199 17.64 -3.56 5.36
C GLU A 199 17.51 -5.07 5.16
N ARG A 200 16.92 -5.50 4.04
CA ARG A 200 16.86 -6.93 3.64
C ARG A 200 18.24 -7.56 3.60
N GLN A 201 19.22 -6.89 2.99
CA GLN A 201 20.60 -7.40 2.92
C GLN A 201 21.23 -7.52 4.32
N ARG A 202 21.00 -6.53 5.18
CA ARG A 202 21.50 -6.50 6.56
C ARG A 202 20.92 -7.65 7.40
N LEU A 203 19.61 -7.90 7.29
CA LEU A 203 18.92 -8.98 7.99
C LEU A 203 19.41 -10.35 7.52
N LEU A 204 19.59 -10.54 6.21
CA LEU A 204 20.15 -11.77 5.65
C LEU A 204 21.61 -12.01 6.05
N ALA A 205 22.37 -10.94 6.30
CA ALA A 205 23.75 -11.02 6.79
C ALA A 205 23.85 -11.28 8.31
N GLY A 206 22.73 -11.38 9.03
CA GLY A 206 22.69 -11.64 10.48
C GLY A 206 23.13 -10.45 11.35
N ALA A 207 23.27 -9.26 10.77
CA ALA A 207 23.69 -8.05 11.49
C ALA A 207 22.50 -7.40 12.20
N GLY A 208 21.98 -8.01 13.25
CA GLY A 208 20.78 -7.55 13.98
C GLY A 208 21.03 -6.41 14.97
N ASN A 209 20.97 -5.16 14.52
CA ASN A 209 20.58 -4.02 15.36
C ASN A 209 19.15 -3.56 15.06
N SER A 210 18.39 -3.28 16.11
CA SER A 210 16.94 -2.99 16.08
C SER A 210 16.62 -1.49 15.99
N ASP A 211 17.47 -0.69 15.35
CA ASP A 211 17.05 0.63 14.89
C ASP A 211 16.26 0.42 13.58
N LEU A 212 15.07 -0.17 13.73
CA LEU A 212 14.06 -0.24 12.68
C LEU A 212 13.87 1.19 12.19
N VAL A 213 14.20 1.44 10.92
CA VAL A 213 13.66 2.61 10.23
C VAL A 213 12.15 2.51 10.39
N ASN A 214 11.55 3.46 11.11
CA ASN A 214 10.11 3.44 11.35
C ASN A 214 9.41 3.79 10.04
N PHE A 215 9.04 2.78 9.27
CA PHE A 215 8.27 2.90 8.03
C PHE A 215 6.79 3.17 8.35
N SER A 216 6.51 4.17 9.19
CA SER A 216 5.15 4.57 9.50
C SER A 216 4.51 5.24 8.28
N GLN A 217 3.18 5.23 8.25
CA GLN A 217 2.43 5.97 7.23
C GLN A 217 2.76 7.46 7.28
N GLU A 218 3.01 8.01 8.47
CA GLU A 218 3.51 9.36 8.66
C GLU A 218 4.89 9.54 8.01
N PHE A 219 5.87 8.65 8.25
CA PHE A 219 7.18 8.72 7.58
C PHE A 219 7.09 8.67 6.04
N LEU A 220 6.16 7.88 5.49
CA LEU A 220 5.94 7.81 4.04
C LEU A 220 5.12 8.99 3.49
N LEU A 221 4.39 9.72 4.34
CA LEU A 221 3.50 10.82 3.95
C LEU A 221 3.94 12.21 4.46
N ASP A 222 4.98 12.32 5.29
CA ASP A 222 5.41 13.52 6.04
C ASP A 222 5.68 14.73 5.15
N ASP A 223 6.03 14.49 3.88
CA ASP A 223 6.28 15.55 2.89
C ASP A 223 5.28 15.52 1.72
N SER A 224 4.14 14.83 1.83
CA SER A 224 3.14 14.71 0.76
C SER A 224 2.27 15.96 0.57
N GLY A 225 2.86 17.17 0.62
CA GLY A 225 2.38 18.37 -0.07
C GLY A 225 0.91 18.70 0.12
N THR A 226 0.47 18.87 1.38
CA THR A 226 -0.81 19.49 1.74
C THR A 226 -1.03 20.78 0.95
N ASP A 227 0.02 21.60 0.82
CA ASP A 227 0.00 22.85 0.06
C ASP A 227 -0.24 22.65 -1.44
N PHE A 228 0.30 21.57 -2.02
CA PHE A 228 0.13 21.26 -3.44
C PHE A 228 -1.29 20.77 -3.75
N TRP A 229 -1.81 19.81 -2.98
CA TRP A 229 -3.17 19.31 -3.20
C TRP A 229 -4.22 20.39 -2.93
N GLN A 230 -3.96 21.26 -1.94
CA GLN A 230 -4.76 22.47 -1.74
C GLN A 230 -4.64 23.43 -2.93
N ALA A 231 -3.44 23.69 -3.46
CA ALA A 231 -3.24 24.55 -4.62
C ALA A 231 -3.84 23.97 -5.90
N ALA A 232 -3.80 22.65 -6.10
CA ALA A 232 -4.43 21.96 -7.21
C ALA A 232 -5.97 22.07 -7.15
N ALA A 233 -6.55 21.88 -5.97
CA ALA A 233 -7.98 22.01 -5.73
C ALA A 233 -8.49 23.46 -5.83
N THR A 234 -7.69 24.46 -5.43
CA THR A 234 -8.09 25.88 -5.42
C THR A 234 -7.74 26.66 -6.68
N ARG A 235 -6.66 26.30 -7.39
CA ARG A 235 -6.21 27.01 -8.60
C ARG A 235 -6.64 26.36 -9.92
N GLY A 236 -7.44 25.29 -9.86
CA GLY A 236 -7.98 24.64 -11.07
C GLY A 236 -6.94 23.94 -11.93
N TYR A 237 -5.78 23.56 -11.36
CA TYR A 237 -4.82 22.72 -12.07
C TYR A 237 -5.45 21.35 -12.30
N ASN A 238 -5.72 21.01 -13.56
CA ASN A 238 -6.12 19.66 -13.92
C ASN A 238 -4.92 18.73 -13.76
N VAL A 239 -4.66 18.24 -12.55
CA VAL A 239 -3.55 17.31 -12.25
C VAL A 239 -3.66 16.01 -13.07
N TRP A 240 -4.87 15.69 -13.53
CA TRP A 240 -5.26 14.44 -14.18
C TRP A 240 -5.34 14.46 -15.71
N HIS A 241 -5.11 15.60 -16.34
CA HIS A 241 -5.35 15.74 -17.78
C HIS A 241 -4.15 15.17 -18.56
N ILE A 242 -4.07 13.85 -18.62
CA ILE A 242 -3.18 13.12 -19.52
C ILE A 242 -3.79 13.26 -20.92
N ILE A 243 -3.53 14.37 -21.61
CA ILE A 243 -3.85 14.47 -23.05
C ILE A 243 -2.79 13.69 -23.81
N GLY A 244 -3.07 12.41 -24.04
CA GLY A 244 -2.70 11.81 -25.30
C GLY A 244 -3.83 12.12 -26.26
N ASP A 245 -3.56 12.90 -27.30
CA ASP A 245 -4.53 13.13 -28.36
C ASP A 245 -4.89 11.77 -29.00
N PRO A 246 -6.16 11.31 -28.95
CA PRO A 246 -6.56 10.05 -29.56
C PRO A 246 -6.35 10.03 -31.09
N SER A 247 -6.13 11.19 -31.72
CA SER A 247 -5.82 11.26 -33.16
C SER A 247 -4.40 10.80 -33.50
N VAL A 248 -3.46 10.77 -32.55
CA VAL A 248 -2.08 10.29 -32.79
C VAL A 248 -2.00 8.75 -32.79
N LEU A 249 -3.04 8.05 -32.33
CA LEU A 249 -3.09 6.58 -32.30
C LEU A 249 -3.78 5.95 -33.52
N ASN A 250 -4.30 6.75 -34.47
CA ASN A 250 -5.12 6.26 -35.58
C ASN A 250 -4.53 6.46 -36.99
N GLU A 251 -3.28 6.89 -37.13
CA GLU A 251 -2.59 6.90 -38.44
C GLU A 251 -1.75 5.64 -38.63
N SER A 252 -2.43 4.50 -38.84
CA SER A 252 -1.88 3.37 -39.60
C SER A 252 -2.99 2.37 -39.93
N SER A 253 -3.76 2.69 -40.97
CA SER A 253 -4.48 1.73 -41.84
C SER A 253 -4.76 2.40 -43.18
#